data_AF-A0A917ZJ98-F1
#
_entry.id   AF-A0A917ZJ98-F1
#
_cell.length_a   1.000
_cell.length_b   1.000
_cell.length_c   1.000
_cell.angle_alpha   90.00
_cell.angle_beta   90.00
_cell.angle_gamma   90.00
#
_symmetry.space_group_name_H-M   'P 1'
#
loop_
_entity.id
_entity.type
_entity.pdbx_description
1 polymer ?
#
loop_
_entity_poly.entity_id
_entity_poly.type
_entity_poly.pdbx_seq_one_letter_code
_entity_poly.pdbx_strand_id
1 'polypeptide(L)'
;MRRRNSVEPVIGHLKSDGKMRRCFLKGVLGDALNVLLCACGQNLRKLLRWLILPRKKIPPVSAICARHVLIELKNDQKQMALAA
;
A
#
# COMPACT_ATOMS: atom_id res chain seq x y z
N MET A 1 18.80 -14.85 -7.22
CA MET A 1 17.42 -15.35 -6.98
C MET A 1 16.73 -14.59 -5.82
N ARG A 2 16.44 -13.29 -5.94
CA ARG A 2 15.89 -12.51 -4.81
C ARG A 2 14.35 -12.45 -4.73
N ARG A 3 13.66 -12.82 -5.82
CA ARG A 3 12.18 -12.76 -5.90
C ARG A 3 11.49 -13.96 -5.27
N ARG A 4 12.08 -15.17 -5.32
CA ARG A 4 11.49 -16.38 -4.72
C ARG A 4 11.40 -16.31 -3.19
N ASN A 5 12.42 -15.76 -2.53
CA ASN A 5 12.40 -15.54 -1.07
C ASN A 5 11.27 -14.61 -0.60
N SER A 6 10.72 -13.76 -1.48
CA SER A 6 9.57 -12.90 -1.14
C SER A 6 8.23 -13.63 -1.31
N VAL A 7 8.21 -14.72 -2.08
CA VAL A 7 7.00 -15.52 -2.34
C VAL A 7 6.76 -16.55 -1.24
N GLU A 8 7.82 -17.17 -0.71
CA GLU A 8 7.73 -18.12 0.41
C GLU A 8 6.96 -17.61 1.63
N PRO A 9 7.21 -16.38 2.15
CA PRO A 9 6.43 -15.86 3.28
C PRO A 9 4.97 -15.64 2.91
N VAL A 10 4.66 -15.24 1.67
CA VAL A 10 3.27 -15.09 1.20
C VAL A 10 2.56 -16.44 1.15
N ILE A 11 3.22 -17.49 0.69
CA ILE A 11 2.68 -18.86 0.69
C ILE A 11 2.51 -19.36 2.13
N GLY A 12 3.46 -19.08 3.02
CA GLY A 12 3.35 -19.41 4.45
C GLY A 12 2.15 -18.73 5.12
N HIS A 13 1.93 -17.45 4.82
CA HIS A 13 0.76 -16.70 5.28
C HIS A 13 -0.55 -17.22 4.67
N LEU A 14 -0.56 -17.63 3.40
CA LEU A 14 -1.71 -18.26 2.76
C LEU A 14 -2.09 -19.59 3.43
N LYS A 15 -1.10 -20.39 3.84
CA LYS A 15 -1.30 -21.66 4.54
C LYS A 15 -1.81 -21.47 5.98
N SER A 16 -1.24 -20.51 6.71
CA SER A 16 -1.49 -20.33 8.16
C SER A 16 -2.69 -19.44 8.43
N ASP A 17 -2.69 -18.22 7.87
CA ASP A 17 -3.69 -17.18 8.11
C ASP A 17 -4.73 -17.08 6.98
N GLY A 18 -4.38 -17.61 5.80
CA GLY A 18 -5.30 -17.73 4.68
C GLY A 18 -6.30 -18.87 4.87
N LYS A 19 -7.38 -18.83 4.08
CA LYS A 19 -8.38 -19.91 4.05
C LYS A 19 -7.90 -21.14 3.25
N MET A 20 -6.61 -21.19 2.87
CA MET A 20 -6.08 -22.20 1.95
C MET A 20 -6.10 -23.61 2.55
N ARG A 21 -6.00 -23.74 3.88
CA ARG A 21 -6.09 -25.04 4.58
C ARG A 21 -7.53 -25.59 4.69
N ARG A 22 -8.56 -24.77 4.41
CA ARG A 22 -9.97 -25.14 4.51
C ARG A 22 -10.57 -25.22 3.11
N CYS A 23 -10.37 -26.34 2.42
CA CYS A 23 -11.02 -26.60 1.14
C CYS A 23 -12.35 -27.32 1.37
N PHE A 24 -13.45 -26.71 0.92
CA PHE A 24 -14.79 -27.31 0.95
C PHE A 24 -15.23 -27.81 -0.44
N LEU A 25 -14.36 -27.66 -1.44
CA LEU A 25 -14.60 -28.08 -2.82
C LEU A 25 -14.11 -29.53 -3.00
N LYS A 26 -14.81 -30.32 -3.83
CA LYS A 26 -14.48 -31.73 -4.03
C LYS A 26 -13.41 -31.91 -5.11
N GLY A 27 -12.46 -32.79 -4.83
CA GLY A 27 -11.44 -33.26 -5.78
C GLY A 27 -10.33 -32.25 -6.07
N VAL A 28 -9.38 -32.68 -6.91
CA VAL A 28 -8.15 -31.93 -7.23
C VAL A 28 -8.44 -30.57 -7.88
N LEU A 29 -9.47 -30.49 -8.71
CA LEU A 29 -9.93 -29.23 -9.30
C LEU A 29 -10.41 -28.25 -8.23
N GLY A 30 -11.12 -28.75 -7.21
CA GLY A 30 -11.58 -27.97 -6.08
C GLY A 30 -10.42 -27.40 -5.25
N ASP A 31 -9.39 -28.20 -5.00
CA ASP A 31 -8.19 -27.75 -4.31
C ASP A 31 -7.45 -26.65 -5.08
N ALA A 32 -7.30 -26.82 -6.40
CA ALA A 32 -6.69 -25.81 -7.26
C ALA A 32 -7.47 -24.49 -7.24
N LEU A 33 -8.81 -24.57 -7.33
CA LEU A 33 -9.69 -23.40 -7.25
C LEU A 33 -9.61 -22.72 -5.87
N ASN A 34 -9.55 -23.49 -4.79
CA ASN A 34 -9.42 -22.93 -3.44
C ASN A 34 -8.12 -22.15 -3.26
N VAL A 35 -7.00 -22.66 -3.78
CA VAL A 35 -5.70 -21.98 -3.78
C VAL A 35 -5.78 -20.65 -4.56
N LEU A 36 -6.36 -20.67 -5.75
CA LEU A 36 -6.54 -19.47 -6.59
C LEU A 36 -7.40 -18.42 -5.89
N LEU A 37 -8.57 -18.82 -5.36
CA LEU A 37 -9.48 -17.92 -4.66
C LEU A 37 -8.85 -17.33 -3.39
N CYS A 38 -8.09 -18.12 -2.64
CA CYS A 38 -7.37 -17.65 -1.46
C CYS A 38 -6.30 -16.60 -1.82
N ALA A 39 -5.54 -16.84 -2.89
CA ALA A 39 -4.54 -15.89 -3.40
C ALA A 39 -5.20 -14.59 -3.89
N CYS A 40 -6.25 -14.68 -4.68
CA CYS A 40 -7.04 -13.53 -5.13
C CYS A 40 -7.59 -12.73 -3.96
N GLY A 41 -8.17 -13.39 -2.95
CA GLY A 41 -8.68 -12.73 -1.75
C GLY A 41 -7.62 -12.00 -0.93
N GLN A 42 -6.39 -12.51 -0.86
CA GLN A 42 -5.28 -11.78 -0.25
C GLN A 42 -4.89 -10.51 -1.02
N ASN A 43 -4.89 -10.57 -2.36
CA ASN A 43 -4.64 -9.40 -3.19
C ASN A 43 -5.74 -8.35 -3.06
N LEU A 44 -7.01 -8.77 -3.04
CA LEU A 44 -8.15 -7.88 -2.80
C LEU A 44 -8.05 -7.18 -1.43
N ARG A 45 -7.66 -7.89 -0.35
CA ARG A 45 -7.44 -7.24 0.95
C ARG A 45 -6.32 -6.19 0.92
N LYS A 46 -5.25 -6.43 0.15
CA LYS A 46 -4.18 -5.43 -0.03
C LYS A 46 -4.70 -4.20 -0.78
N LEU A 47 -5.48 -4.41 -1.84
CA LEU A 47 -6.09 -3.34 -2.63
C LEU A 47 -7.09 -2.53 -1.79
N LEU A 48 -7.96 -3.18 -1.03
CA LEU A 48 -8.90 -2.50 -0.14
C LEU A 48 -8.17 -1.68 0.93
N ARG A 49 -7.12 -2.22 1.54
CA ARG A 49 -6.29 -1.46 2.48
C ARG A 49 -5.67 -0.23 1.82
N TRP A 50 -5.25 -0.34 0.57
CA TRP A 50 -4.69 0.78 -0.18
C TRP A 50 -5.72 1.86 -0.50
N LEU A 51 -6.97 1.46 -0.80
CA LEU A 51 -8.05 2.37 -1.13
C LEU A 51 -8.68 3.04 0.10
N ILE A 52 -8.84 2.29 1.20
CA ILE A 52 -9.60 2.72 2.38
C ILE A 52 -8.71 3.44 3.39
N LEU A 53 -7.41 3.08 3.51
CA LEU A 53 -6.54 3.76 4.47
C LEU A 53 -6.10 5.10 3.89
N PRO A 54 -6.42 6.24 4.55
CA PRO A 54 -5.91 7.52 4.13
C PRO A 54 -4.38 7.46 4.17
N ARG A 55 -3.73 7.84 3.07
CA ARG A 55 -2.29 7.99 3.03
C ARG A 55 -1.92 9.14 3.97
N LYS A 56 -1.66 8.85 5.25
CA LYS A 56 -1.21 9.82 6.27
C LYS A 56 0.02 10.64 5.84
N LYS A 57 0.74 10.20 4.81
CA LYS A 57 1.93 10.84 4.27
C LYS A 57 1.68 11.86 3.17
N ILE A 58 0.47 11.96 2.60
CA ILE A 58 0.17 12.98 1.58
C ILE A 58 -0.42 14.18 2.32
N PRO A 59 0.32 15.30 2.45
CA PRO A 59 -0.26 16.51 3.02
C PRO A 59 -1.43 16.97 2.14
N PRO A 60 -2.51 17.51 2.74
CA PRO A 60 -3.60 18.07 1.96
C PRO A 60 -3.07 19.20 1.07
N VAL A 61 -3.71 19.42 -0.09
CA VAL A 61 -3.29 20.45 -1.06
C VAL A 61 -3.17 21.83 -0.39
N SER A 62 -4.02 22.13 0.61
CA SER A 62 -3.95 23.35 1.42
C SER A 62 -2.62 23.51 2.17
N ALA A 63 -2.04 22.43 2.68
CA ALA A 63 -0.75 22.44 3.37
C ALA A 63 0.44 22.56 2.40
N ILE A 64 0.27 22.17 1.13
CA ILE A 64 1.27 22.39 0.08
C ILE A 64 1.26 23.87 -0.32
N CYS A 65 0.08 24.46 -0.56
CA CYS A 65 -0.04 25.88 -0.91
C CYS A 65 0.45 26.80 0.21
N ALA A 66 0.09 26.54 1.47
CA ALA A 66 0.56 27.33 2.61
C ALA A 66 2.09 27.30 2.76
N ARG A 67 2.73 26.15 2.48
CA ARG A 67 4.20 26.07 2.46
C ARG A 67 4.81 26.90 1.32
N HIS A 68 4.19 26.92 0.14
CA HIS A 68 4.69 27.69 -1.00
C HIS A 68 4.63 29.20 -0.72
N VAL A 69 3.50 29.69 -0.21
CA VAL A 69 3.33 31.11 0.15
C VAL A 69 4.32 31.53 1.24
N LEU A 70 4.53 30.70 2.27
CA LEU A 70 5.52 30.99 3.31
C LEU A 70 6.96 31.02 2.79
N ILE A 71 7.26 30.25 1.74
CA ILE A 71 8.58 30.28 1.09
C ILE A 71 8.73 31.58 0.28
N GLU A 72 7.70 31.99 -0.46
CA GLU A 72 7.73 33.25 -1.22
C GLU A 72 7.89 34.47 -0.30
N LEU A 73 7.06 34.59 0.75
CA LEU A 73 7.17 35.69 1.71
C LEU A 73 8.55 35.72 2.40
N LYS A 74 9.15 34.55 2.66
CA LYS A 74 10.50 34.47 3.23
C LYS A 74 11.60 34.81 2.24
N ASN A 75 11.37 34.57 0.95
CA ASN A 75 12.27 35.01 -0.12
C ASN A 75 12.19 36.52 -0.31
N ASP A 76 10.99 37.13 -0.25
CA ASP A 76 10.83 38.59 -0.36
C ASP A 76 11.52 39.34 0.79
N GLN A 77 11.39 38.85 2.03
CA GLN A 77 12.09 39.43 3.18
C GLN A 77 13.61 39.30 3.07
N LYS A 78 14.12 38.19 2.50
CA LYS A 78 15.55 38.02 2.24
C LYS A 78 16.08 38.96 1.16
N GLN A 79 15.30 39.22 0.11
CA GLN A 79 15.67 40.16 -0.96
C GLN A 79 15.78 41.59 -0.41
N MET A 80 14.85 42.02 0.45
CA MET A 80 14.91 43.33 1.11
C MET A 80 16.13 43.48 2.05
N ALA A 81 16.51 42.42 2.76
CA ALA A 81 17.66 42.45 3.66
C ALA A 81 19.04 42.44 2.95
N LEU A 82 19.09 42.07 1.67
CA LEU A 82 20.32 42.08 0.86
C LEU A 82 20.48 43.36 0.03
N ALA A 83 19.39 44.13 -0.14
CA ALA A 83 19.34 45.38 -0.89
C ALA A 83 19.51 46.64 0.00
N ALA A 84 19.75 46.46 1.31
CA ALA A 84 20.02 47.48 2.32
C ALA A 84 21.46 47.38 2.81
#